data_AF-A0A2G5PDF6-F1
#
_entry.id   AF-A0A2G5PDF6-F1
#
_cell.length_a   1.000
_cell.length_b   1.000
_cell.length_c   1.000
_cell.angle_alpha   90.00
_cell.angle_beta   90.00
_cell.angle_gamma   90.00
#
_symmetry.space_group_name_H-M   'P 1'
#
loop_
_entity.id
_entity.type
_entity.pdbx_description
1 polymer ?
#
loop_
_entity_poly.entity_id
_entity_poly.type
_entity_poly.pdbx_seq_one_letter_code
_entity_poly.pdbx_strand_id
1 'polypeptide(L)'
;MTSFIDGYLRSPLSGIAPWVLMSLLATPGHFEIAVCTALGLALATMWLGSRRGMAVHALDVFGAVFFAALAVVGVFAPPETITWLTNWAGQLTNASLALFVLVTILIRRPFTLPYAKEQAPPEYWDSPLFSKVNYVISGVWAAAFTFSAAVGAYGAGVLGDPDNFWTGWVLQLGAIFFAVAFTEFYPDYAGAKDAASRGENEPAPPLAKLFDWLPTFVLIAGIFGWVTDALPDAAGIGMIVVGVLGNVAVNKLVPAKPKN
;
A
#
# COMPACT_ATOMS: atom_id res chain seq x y z
N MET A 1 -2.09 23.01 19.95
CA MET A 1 -2.12 21.57 20.23
C MET A 1 -2.98 20.93 19.15
N THR A 2 -2.38 20.20 18.21
CA THR A 2 -3.16 19.39 17.25
C THR A 2 -3.88 18.31 18.04
N SER A 3 -5.20 18.23 17.89
CA SER A 3 -5.97 17.11 18.45
C SER A 3 -5.45 15.80 17.85
N PHE A 4 -5.52 14.69 18.58
CA PHE A 4 -5.20 13.35 18.04
C PHE A 4 -5.87 13.10 16.68
N ILE A 5 -7.10 13.62 16.52
CA ILE A 5 -7.88 13.52 15.28
C ILE A 5 -7.25 14.36 14.15
N ASP A 6 -6.65 15.51 14.45
CA ASP A 6 -5.91 16.31 13.45
C ASP A 6 -4.63 15.60 13.00
N GLY A 7 -3.96 14.91 13.93
CA GLY A 7 -2.80 14.07 13.61
C GLY A 7 -3.17 12.92 12.68
N TYR A 8 -4.25 12.20 12.98
CA TYR A 8 -4.75 11.11 12.13
C TYR A 8 -5.15 11.60 10.74
N LEU A 9 -5.97 12.67 10.65
CA LEU A 9 -6.48 13.14 9.37
C LEU A 9 -5.40 13.70 8.44
N ARG A 10 -4.33 14.28 8.99
CA ARG A 10 -3.17 14.76 8.22
C ARG A 10 -2.20 13.64 7.81
N SER A 11 -2.32 12.47 8.42
CA SER A 11 -1.44 11.35 8.13
C SER A 11 -1.94 10.57 6.91
N PRO A 12 -1.04 9.95 6.12
CA PRO A 12 -1.43 9.02 5.05
C PRO A 12 -2.33 7.86 5.52
N LEU A 13 -2.35 7.59 6.83
CA LEU A 13 -3.19 6.54 7.44
C LEU A 13 -4.69 6.83 7.26
N SER A 14 -5.11 8.09 7.17
CA SER A 14 -6.53 8.43 7.04
C SER A 14 -7.15 7.92 5.74
N GLY A 15 -6.39 7.94 4.64
CA GLY A 15 -6.80 7.41 3.34
C GLY A 15 -6.67 5.89 3.23
N ILE A 16 -5.75 5.27 3.99
CA ILE A 16 -5.48 3.82 3.95
C ILE A 16 -6.38 3.03 4.93
N ALA A 17 -6.79 3.64 6.04
CA ALA A 17 -7.56 2.96 7.09
C ALA A 17 -8.88 2.33 6.63
N PRO A 18 -9.70 2.95 5.75
CA PRO A 18 -10.91 2.30 5.22
C PRO A 18 -10.61 0.99 4.47
N TRP A 19 -9.52 0.96 3.72
CA TRP A 19 -9.09 -0.24 2.97
C TRP A 19 -8.61 -1.34 3.91
N VAL A 20 -7.88 -0.97 4.96
CA VAL A 20 -7.43 -1.93 6.00
C VAL A 20 -8.63 -2.50 6.74
N LEU A 21 -9.60 -1.67 7.16
CA LEU A 21 -10.82 -2.16 7.80
C LEU A 21 -11.60 -3.11 6.90
N MET A 22 -11.75 -2.77 5.62
CA MET A 22 -12.39 -3.67 4.66
C MET A 22 -11.64 -5.00 4.58
N SER A 23 -10.31 -4.98 4.45
CA SER A 23 -9.50 -6.20 4.36
C SER A 23 -9.57 -7.08 5.61
N LEU A 24 -9.76 -6.49 6.80
CA LEU A 24 -9.87 -7.25 8.06
C LEU A 24 -11.26 -7.83 8.28
N LEU A 25 -12.31 -7.13 7.81
CA LEU A 25 -13.70 -7.52 8.04
C LEU A 25 -14.31 -8.31 6.88
N ALA A 26 -13.67 -8.31 5.70
CA ALA A 26 -14.08 -9.10 4.55
C ALA A 26 -13.83 -10.59 4.80
N THR A 27 -14.73 -11.21 5.56
CA THR A 27 -14.78 -12.64 5.85
C THR A 27 -16.11 -13.18 5.30
N PRO A 28 -16.18 -14.46 4.86
CA PRO A 28 -17.44 -15.05 4.40
C PRO A 28 -18.58 -14.84 5.40
N GLY A 29 -19.69 -14.25 4.94
CA GLY A 29 -20.86 -13.91 5.77
C GLY A 29 -20.82 -12.53 6.44
N HIS A 30 -19.71 -11.79 6.37
CA HIS A 30 -19.57 -10.45 6.97
C HIS A 30 -19.34 -9.33 5.94
N PHE A 31 -19.50 -9.63 4.65
CA PHE A 31 -19.22 -8.70 3.55
C PHE A 31 -19.97 -7.36 3.68
N GLU A 32 -21.27 -7.39 4.01
CA GLU A 32 -22.08 -6.18 4.17
C GLU A 32 -21.58 -5.29 5.32
N ILE A 33 -21.20 -5.90 6.44
CA ILE A 33 -20.66 -5.19 7.60
C ILE A 33 -19.31 -4.57 7.24
N ALA A 34 -18.44 -5.31 6.55
CA ALA A 34 -17.13 -4.84 6.10
C ALA A 34 -17.26 -3.61 5.18
N VAL A 35 -18.15 -3.68 4.19
CA VAL A 35 -18.36 -2.58 3.24
C VAL A 35 -18.98 -1.37 3.91
N CYS A 36 -20.02 -1.55 4.73
CA CYS A 36 -20.70 -0.45 5.40
C CYS A 36 -19.78 0.26 6.41
N THR A 37 -18.95 -0.49 7.15
CA THR A 37 -17.98 0.09 8.09
C THR A 37 -16.85 0.82 7.37
N ALA A 38 -16.31 0.26 6.28
CA ALA A 38 -15.31 0.92 5.45
C ALA A 38 -15.86 2.21 4.80
N LEU A 39 -17.08 2.16 4.25
CA LEU A 39 -17.76 3.32 3.68
C LEU A 39 -18.03 4.38 4.76
N GLY A 40 -18.53 3.97 5.92
CA GLY A 40 -18.79 4.86 7.05
C GLY A 40 -17.51 5.57 7.51
N LEU A 41 -16.41 4.83 7.63
CA LEU A 41 -15.12 5.42 7.96
C LEU A 41 -14.65 6.39 6.87
N ALA A 42 -14.69 6.01 5.59
CA ALA A 42 -14.27 6.85 4.48
C ALA A 42 -15.07 8.17 4.41
N LEU A 43 -16.40 8.10 4.57
CA LEU A 43 -17.24 9.30 4.60
C LEU A 43 -16.98 10.15 5.83
N ALA A 44 -16.76 9.53 6.99
CA ALA A 44 -16.44 10.23 8.23
C ALA A 44 -15.09 10.95 8.14
N THR A 45 -14.05 10.31 7.58
CA THR A 45 -12.73 10.92 7.38
C THR A 45 -12.80 12.07 6.39
N MET A 46 -13.49 11.91 5.26
CA MET A 46 -13.70 12.97 4.28
C MET A 46 -14.49 14.16 4.86
N TRP A 47 -15.55 13.88 5.62
CA TRP A 47 -16.38 14.92 6.24
C TRP A 47 -15.62 15.69 7.32
N LEU A 48 -14.92 14.99 8.22
CA LEU A 48 -14.08 15.60 9.25
C LEU A 48 -12.91 16.38 8.63
N GLY A 49 -12.31 15.83 7.56
CA GLY A 49 -11.25 16.48 6.77
C GLY A 49 -11.70 17.80 6.17
N SER A 50 -12.82 17.77 5.45
CA SER A 50 -13.43 18.95 4.82
C SER A 50 -13.81 20.02 5.85
N ARG A 51 -14.40 19.61 6.99
CA ARG A 51 -14.76 20.52 8.09
C ARG A 51 -13.56 21.24 8.71
N ARG A 52 -12.37 20.64 8.61
CA ARG A 52 -11.12 21.17 9.17
C ARG A 52 -10.22 21.80 8.12
N GLY A 53 -10.72 21.99 6.90
CA GLY A 53 -9.98 22.63 5.80
C GLY A 53 -8.83 21.80 5.25
N MET A 54 -8.82 20.48 5.47
CA MET A 54 -7.83 19.58 4.87
C MET A 54 -8.23 19.23 3.44
N ALA A 55 -7.23 19.08 2.58
CA ALA A 55 -7.46 18.72 1.18
C ALA A 55 -8.05 17.30 1.11
N VAL A 56 -9.13 17.15 0.36
CA VAL A 56 -9.66 15.83 0.00
C VAL A 56 -8.91 15.38 -1.25
N HIS A 57 -8.26 14.22 -1.18
CA HIS A 57 -7.47 13.71 -2.28
C HIS A 57 -8.30 12.82 -3.21
N ALA A 58 -7.80 12.61 -4.43
CA ALA A 58 -8.46 11.76 -5.42
C ALA A 58 -8.66 10.31 -4.93
N LEU A 59 -7.74 9.80 -4.09
CA LEU A 59 -7.85 8.47 -3.51
C LEU A 59 -9.01 8.36 -2.50
N ASP A 60 -9.28 9.42 -1.72
CA ASP A 60 -10.39 9.44 -0.76
C ASP A 60 -11.73 9.38 -1.50
N VAL A 61 -11.87 10.20 -2.55
CA VAL A 61 -13.06 10.21 -3.41
C VAL A 61 -13.22 8.87 -4.10
N PHE A 62 -12.14 8.30 -4.65
CA PHE A 62 -12.17 7.00 -5.29
C PHE A 62 -12.59 5.90 -4.32
N GLY A 63 -12.02 5.86 -3.11
CA GLY A 63 -12.40 4.91 -2.07
C GLY A 63 -13.87 5.05 -1.68
N ALA A 64 -14.36 6.27 -1.46
CA ALA A 64 -15.77 6.50 -1.14
C ALA A 64 -16.71 6.02 -2.25
N VAL A 65 -16.40 6.32 -3.53
CA VAL A 65 -17.19 5.84 -4.68
C VAL A 65 -17.13 4.32 -4.79
N PHE A 66 -15.95 3.73 -4.62
CA PHE A 66 -15.75 2.29 -4.68
C PHE A 66 -16.55 1.56 -3.58
N PHE A 67 -16.42 1.99 -2.32
CA PHE A 67 -17.17 1.39 -1.21
C PHE A 67 -18.68 1.64 -1.33
N ALA A 68 -19.10 2.80 -1.84
CA ALA A 68 -20.52 3.06 -2.10
C ALA A 68 -21.08 2.11 -3.18
N ALA A 69 -20.32 1.88 -4.26
CA ALA A 69 -20.71 0.93 -5.29
C ALA A 69 -20.79 -0.50 -4.72
N LEU A 70 -19.81 -0.92 -3.91
CA LEU A 70 -19.87 -2.21 -3.22
C LEU A 70 -21.06 -2.31 -2.27
N ALA A 71 -21.42 -1.22 -1.57
CA ALA A 71 -22.55 -1.21 -0.64
C ALA A 71 -23.88 -1.39 -1.38
N VAL A 72 -24.05 -0.68 -2.50
CA VAL A 72 -25.22 -0.83 -3.37
C VAL A 72 -25.31 -2.26 -3.90
N VAL A 73 -24.20 -2.83 -4.38
CA VAL A 73 -24.17 -4.23 -4.82
C VAL A 73 -24.51 -5.18 -3.67
N GLY A 74 -23.97 -4.98 -2.47
CA GLY A 74 -24.26 -5.81 -1.30
C GLY A 74 -25.74 -5.81 -0.91
N VAL A 75 -26.44 -4.68 -1.09
CA VAL A 75 -27.87 -4.56 -0.75
C VAL A 75 -28.80 -5.13 -1.82
N PHE A 76 -28.47 -4.96 -3.11
CA PHE A 76 -29.40 -5.25 -4.21
C PHE A 76 -29.05 -6.52 -5.01
N ALA A 77 -27.85 -7.08 -4.85
CA ALA A 77 -27.43 -8.21 -5.66
C ALA A 77 -27.92 -9.57 -5.11
N PRO A 78 -28.15 -10.57 -5.98
CA PRO A 78 -28.46 -11.94 -5.56
C PRO A 78 -27.35 -12.56 -4.69
N PRO A 79 -27.67 -13.55 -3.82
CA PRO A 79 -26.68 -14.23 -2.98
C PRO A 79 -25.51 -14.85 -3.75
N GLU A 80 -25.76 -15.35 -4.96
CA GLU A 80 -24.73 -15.89 -5.86
C GLU A 80 -23.70 -14.81 -6.24
N THR A 81 -24.18 -13.60 -6.56
CA THR A 81 -23.33 -12.45 -6.87
C THR A 81 -22.53 -12.02 -5.65
N ILE A 82 -23.14 -11.98 -4.46
CA ILE A 82 -22.45 -11.63 -3.21
C ILE A 82 -21.35 -12.64 -2.88
N THR A 83 -21.63 -13.94 -3.06
CA THR A 83 -20.65 -15.02 -2.86
C THR A 83 -19.49 -14.88 -3.85
N TRP A 84 -19.79 -14.65 -5.12
CA TRP A 84 -18.76 -14.37 -6.13
C TRP A 84 -17.95 -13.12 -5.76
N LEU A 85 -18.61 -12.03 -5.36
CA LEU A 85 -17.93 -10.81 -4.99
C LEU A 85 -17.01 -11.01 -3.78
N THR A 86 -17.43 -11.81 -2.80
CA THR A 86 -16.62 -12.11 -1.61
C THR A 86 -15.34 -12.85 -2.00
N ASN A 87 -15.45 -13.83 -2.91
CA ASN A 87 -14.30 -14.61 -3.38
C ASN A 87 -13.34 -13.80 -4.26
N TRP A 88 -13.85 -12.79 -4.95
CA TRP A 88 -13.08 -11.96 -5.89
C TRP A 88 -12.80 -10.54 -5.37
N ALA A 89 -13.21 -10.21 -4.14
CA ALA A 89 -13.17 -8.85 -3.60
C ALA A 89 -11.74 -8.30 -3.59
N GLY A 90 -10.78 -9.08 -3.10
CA GLY A 90 -9.37 -8.66 -3.04
C GLY A 90 -8.78 -8.37 -4.42
N GLN A 91 -9.06 -9.23 -5.39
CA GLN A 91 -8.60 -9.10 -6.78
C GLN A 91 -9.27 -7.89 -7.46
N LEU A 92 -10.58 -7.72 -7.28
CA LEU A 92 -11.33 -6.59 -7.80
C LEU A 92 -10.85 -5.27 -7.19
N THR A 93 -10.58 -5.24 -5.89
CA THR A 93 -10.02 -4.06 -5.20
C THR A 93 -8.65 -3.71 -5.76
N ASN A 94 -7.72 -4.68 -5.83
CA ASN A 94 -6.38 -4.45 -6.38
C ASN A 94 -6.43 -4.02 -7.86
N ALA A 95 -7.26 -4.66 -8.68
CA ALA A 95 -7.43 -4.28 -10.08
C ALA A 95 -8.02 -2.85 -10.21
N SER A 96 -9.00 -2.51 -9.37
CA SER A 96 -9.62 -1.19 -9.36
C SER A 96 -8.64 -0.10 -8.93
N LEU A 97 -7.80 -0.37 -7.92
CA LEU A 97 -6.72 0.52 -7.50
C LEU A 97 -5.66 0.69 -8.60
N ALA A 98 -5.25 -0.40 -9.25
CA ALA A 98 -4.31 -0.33 -10.37
C ALA A 98 -4.87 0.53 -11.50
N LEU A 99 -6.14 0.32 -11.87
CA LEU A 99 -6.84 1.11 -12.88
C LEU A 99 -6.92 2.59 -12.48
N PHE A 100 -7.27 2.89 -11.24
CA PHE A 100 -7.28 4.24 -10.71
C PHE A 100 -5.93 4.92 -10.90
N VAL A 101 -4.84 4.27 -10.47
CA VAL A 101 -3.49 4.82 -10.62
C VAL A 101 -3.13 5.03 -12.09
N LEU A 102 -3.39 4.04 -12.97
CA LEU A 102 -3.14 4.17 -14.40
C LEU A 102 -3.92 5.31 -15.04
N VAL A 103 -5.19 5.50 -14.67
CA VAL A 103 -6.02 6.62 -15.13
C VAL A 103 -5.41 7.94 -14.66
N THR A 104 -4.95 8.05 -13.41
CA THR A 104 -4.31 9.26 -12.89
C THR A 104 -3.04 9.63 -13.67
N ILE A 105 -2.24 8.62 -14.06
CA ILE A 105 -1.08 8.80 -14.94
C ILE A 105 -1.51 9.26 -16.33
N LEU A 106 -2.55 8.64 -16.91
CA LEU A 106 -3.04 8.93 -18.25
C LEU A 106 -3.59 10.35 -18.39
N ILE A 107 -4.31 10.85 -17.38
CA ILE A 107 -4.80 12.24 -17.32
C ILE A 107 -3.70 13.24 -16.92
N ARG A 108 -2.44 12.78 -16.85
CA ARG A 108 -1.24 13.54 -16.49
C ARG A 108 -1.26 14.18 -15.10
N ARG A 109 -1.99 13.57 -14.16
CA ARG A 109 -2.09 14.00 -12.77
C ARG A 109 -1.91 12.80 -11.84
N PRO A 110 -0.68 12.26 -11.71
CA PRO A 110 -0.42 11.08 -10.89
C PRO A 110 -0.97 11.27 -9.47
N PHE A 111 -1.62 10.23 -8.92
CA PHE A 111 -2.30 10.33 -7.62
C PHE A 111 -1.37 10.71 -6.47
N THR A 112 -0.05 10.46 -6.58
CA THR A 112 0.94 10.80 -5.56
C THR A 112 1.27 12.29 -5.53
N LEU A 113 1.02 13.03 -6.62
CA LEU A 113 1.45 14.42 -6.77
C LEU A 113 0.87 15.36 -5.71
N PRO A 114 -0.45 15.33 -5.38
CA PRO A 114 -1.01 16.15 -4.31
C PRO A 114 -0.35 15.89 -2.96
N TYR A 115 -0.15 14.61 -2.60
CA TYR A 115 0.50 14.21 -1.35
C TYR A 115 1.96 14.67 -1.30
N ALA A 116 2.69 14.55 -2.41
CA ALA A 116 4.07 14.99 -2.49
C ALA A 116 4.19 16.52 -2.32
N LYS A 117 3.24 17.30 -2.86
CA LYS A 117 3.23 18.77 -2.71
C LYS A 117 3.02 19.22 -1.27
N GLU A 118 2.26 18.47 -0.48
CA GLU A 118 2.06 18.77 0.95
C GLU A 118 3.31 18.53 1.80
N GLN A 119 4.18 17.62 1.36
CA GLN A 119 5.39 17.24 2.09
C GLN A 119 6.64 17.99 1.59
N ALA A 120 6.66 18.42 0.32
CA ALA A 120 7.81 19.06 -0.31
C ALA A 120 7.71 20.61 -0.30
N PRO A 121 8.85 21.33 -0.21
CA PRO A 121 8.86 22.78 -0.33
C PRO A 121 8.25 23.26 -1.67
N PRO A 122 7.47 24.36 -1.68
CA PRO A 122 6.82 24.88 -2.89
C PRO A 122 7.77 25.17 -4.05
N GLU A 123 9.03 25.51 -3.75
CA GLU A 123 10.09 25.79 -4.71
C GLU A 123 10.35 24.63 -5.69
N TYR A 124 10.08 23.38 -5.27
CA TYR A 124 10.33 22.19 -6.09
C TYR A 124 9.10 21.70 -6.85
N TRP A 125 7.90 22.26 -6.59
CA TRP A 125 6.63 21.73 -7.08
C TRP A 125 6.52 21.67 -8.60
N ASP A 126 7.16 22.61 -9.29
CA ASP A 126 7.12 22.73 -10.76
C ASP A 126 8.41 22.21 -11.41
N SER A 127 9.31 21.61 -10.65
CA SER A 127 10.54 21.05 -11.20
C SER A 127 10.24 19.79 -12.06
N PRO A 128 10.93 19.62 -13.20
CA PRO A 128 10.80 18.41 -14.03
C PRO A 128 11.14 17.13 -13.27
N LEU A 129 12.12 17.21 -12.35
CA LEU A 129 12.52 16.09 -11.49
C LEU A 129 11.39 15.67 -10.55
N PHE A 130 10.75 16.63 -9.88
CA PHE A 130 9.64 16.36 -8.97
C PHE A 130 8.46 15.68 -9.68
N SER A 131 8.12 16.15 -10.88
CA SER A 131 7.12 15.48 -11.71
C SER A 131 7.56 14.06 -12.06
N LYS A 132 8.77 13.88 -12.60
CA LYS A 132 9.30 12.56 -12.99
C LYS A 132 9.29 11.56 -11.83
N VAL A 133 9.68 11.98 -10.62
CA VAL A 133 9.65 11.15 -9.41
C VAL A 133 8.24 10.66 -9.12
N ASN A 134 7.25 11.56 -9.14
CA ASN A 134 5.85 11.20 -8.89
C ASN A 134 5.28 10.24 -9.94
N TYR A 135 5.63 10.40 -11.22
CA TYR A 135 5.23 9.45 -12.27
C TYR A 135 5.83 8.06 -12.05
N VAL A 136 7.11 7.98 -11.69
CA VAL A 136 7.78 6.69 -11.45
C VAL A 136 7.19 6.00 -10.22
N ILE A 137 7.01 6.72 -9.11
CA ILE A 137 6.38 6.19 -7.91
C ILE A 137 4.96 5.71 -8.21
N SER A 138 4.15 6.52 -8.90
CA SER A 138 2.81 6.10 -9.32
C SER A 138 2.84 4.85 -10.20
N GLY A 139 3.81 4.74 -11.11
CA GLY A 139 4.00 3.54 -11.94
C GLY A 139 4.32 2.29 -11.11
N VAL A 140 5.15 2.41 -10.07
CA VAL A 140 5.45 1.32 -9.13
C VAL A 140 4.21 0.91 -8.35
N TRP A 141 3.38 1.86 -7.91
CA TRP A 141 2.09 1.55 -7.27
C TRP A 141 1.14 0.83 -8.22
N ALA A 142 1.01 1.27 -9.47
CA ALA A 142 0.23 0.57 -10.48
C ALA A 142 0.73 -0.87 -10.66
N ALA A 143 2.04 -1.05 -10.80
CA ALA A 143 2.66 -2.38 -10.93
C ALA A 143 2.42 -3.26 -9.71
N ALA A 144 2.53 -2.72 -8.50
CA ALA A 144 2.28 -3.45 -7.26
C ALA A 144 0.82 -3.92 -7.17
N PHE A 145 -0.15 -3.04 -7.46
CA PHE A 145 -1.56 -3.41 -7.47
C PHE A 145 -1.90 -4.41 -8.57
N THR A 146 -1.35 -4.24 -9.78
CA THR A 146 -1.51 -5.21 -10.87
C THR A 146 -0.92 -6.57 -10.50
N PHE A 147 0.27 -6.60 -9.90
CA PHE A 147 0.88 -7.82 -9.42
C PHE A 147 0.02 -8.50 -8.35
N SER A 148 -0.45 -7.77 -7.35
CA SER A 148 -1.34 -8.30 -6.30
C SER A 148 -2.64 -8.87 -6.88
N ALA A 149 -3.25 -8.17 -7.85
CA ALA A 149 -4.44 -8.66 -8.55
C ALA A 149 -4.16 -9.96 -9.33
N ALA A 150 -3.04 -10.02 -10.06
CA ALA A 150 -2.65 -11.19 -10.85
C ALA A 150 -2.34 -12.40 -9.96
N VAL A 151 -1.61 -12.20 -8.87
CA VAL A 151 -1.27 -13.24 -7.91
C VAL A 151 -2.52 -13.75 -7.18
N GLY A 152 -3.39 -12.84 -6.73
CA GLY A 152 -4.66 -13.22 -6.11
C GLY A 152 -5.59 -13.97 -7.07
N ALA A 153 -5.61 -13.59 -8.36
CA ALA A 153 -6.36 -14.32 -9.38
C ALA A 153 -5.77 -15.70 -9.67
N TYR A 154 -4.44 -15.83 -9.63
CA TYR A 154 -3.77 -17.13 -9.74
C TYR A 154 -4.11 -18.05 -8.56
N GLY A 155 -4.10 -17.54 -7.33
CA GLY A 155 -4.52 -18.27 -6.14
C GLY A 155 -5.95 -18.79 -6.24
N ALA A 156 -6.89 -17.88 -6.51
CA ALA A 156 -8.31 -18.23 -6.62
C ALA A 156 -8.63 -19.14 -7.82
N GLY A 157 -8.04 -18.88 -8.98
CA GLY A 157 -8.41 -19.56 -10.23
C GLY A 157 -7.61 -20.83 -10.52
N VAL A 158 -6.31 -20.84 -10.24
CA VAL A 158 -5.41 -21.97 -10.59
C VAL A 158 -5.19 -22.89 -9.40
N LEU A 159 -4.95 -22.33 -8.21
CA LEU A 159 -4.78 -23.15 -7.00
C LEU A 159 -6.13 -23.57 -6.38
N GLY A 160 -7.22 -22.88 -6.73
CA GLY A 160 -8.54 -23.11 -6.13
C GLY A 160 -8.59 -22.69 -4.65
N ASP A 161 -7.64 -21.87 -4.21
CA ASP A 161 -7.44 -21.45 -2.83
C ASP A 161 -7.24 -19.91 -2.80
N PRO A 162 -8.34 -19.14 -2.76
CA PRO A 162 -8.29 -17.68 -2.71
C PRO A 162 -7.55 -17.14 -1.48
N ASP A 163 -7.59 -17.88 -0.37
CA ASP A 163 -7.00 -17.51 0.93
C ASP A 163 -5.61 -18.10 1.13
N ASN A 164 -5.00 -18.64 0.06
CA ASN A 164 -3.68 -19.25 0.11
C ASN A 164 -2.65 -18.30 0.74
N PHE A 165 -1.88 -18.82 1.70
CA PHE A 165 -0.91 -18.02 2.45
C PHE A 165 0.05 -17.21 1.55
N TRP A 166 0.54 -17.79 0.46
CA TRP A 166 1.48 -17.10 -0.43
C TRP A 166 0.79 -16.11 -1.36
N THR A 167 -0.23 -16.56 -2.08
CA THR A 167 -0.87 -15.75 -3.14
C THR A 167 -1.93 -14.79 -2.59
N GLY A 168 -2.58 -15.15 -1.50
CA GLY A 168 -3.57 -14.34 -0.79
C GLY A 168 -2.94 -13.30 0.15
N TRP A 169 -1.77 -13.59 0.73
CA TRP A 169 -1.21 -12.74 1.77
C TRP A 169 0.24 -12.30 1.52
N VAL A 170 1.21 -13.23 1.50
CA VAL A 170 2.64 -12.88 1.51
C VAL A 170 3.06 -12.08 0.28
N LEU A 171 2.72 -12.53 -0.93
CA LEU A 171 3.15 -11.86 -2.16
C LEU A 171 2.47 -10.51 -2.34
N GLN A 172 1.18 -10.41 -1.97
CA GLN A 172 0.44 -9.16 -2.06
C GLN A 172 0.99 -8.12 -1.08
N LEU A 173 1.19 -8.49 0.18
CA LEU A 173 1.80 -7.61 1.17
C LEU A 173 3.22 -7.23 0.78
N GLY A 174 4.02 -8.17 0.29
CA GLY A 174 5.38 -7.91 -0.18
C GLY A 174 5.42 -6.84 -1.29
N ALA A 175 4.47 -6.87 -2.23
CA ALA A 175 4.36 -5.85 -3.26
C ALA A 175 4.00 -4.46 -2.70
N ILE A 176 3.11 -4.40 -1.71
CA ILE A 176 2.74 -3.15 -1.03
C ILE A 176 3.93 -2.59 -0.23
N PHE A 177 4.60 -3.42 0.57
CA PHE A 177 5.79 -3.00 1.33
C PHE A 177 6.91 -2.52 0.39
N PHE A 178 7.11 -3.20 -0.74
CA PHE A 178 8.05 -2.74 -1.76
C PHE A 178 7.67 -1.36 -2.32
N ALA A 179 6.39 -1.14 -2.68
CA ALA A 179 5.92 0.14 -3.19
C ALA A 179 6.10 1.28 -2.18
N VAL A 180 5.85 1.02 -0.89
CA VAL A 180 6.10 1.96 0.21
C VAL A 180 7.59 2.26 0.34
N ALA A 181 8.43 1.23 0.46
CA ALA A 181 9.88 1.39 0.57
C ALA A 181 10.46 2.14 -0.65
N PHE A 182 9.96 1.87 -1.84
CA PHE A 182 10.34 2.58 -3.06
C PHE A 182 9.90 4.05 -3.03
N THR A 183 8.70 4.35 -2.51
CA THR A 183 8.20 5.72 -2.36
C THR A 183 9.08 6.56 -1.45
N GLU A 184 9.63 5.96 -0.37
CA GLU A 184 10.55 6.63 0.54
C GLU A 184 11.99 6.73 -0.02
N PHE A 185 12.46 5.69 -0.71
CA PHE A 185 13.84 5.60 -1.21
C PHE A 185 14.08 6.42 -2.49
N TYR A 186 13.15 6.37 -3.44
CA TYR A 186 13.38 6.84 -4.80
C TYR A 186 13.57 8.36 -4.95
N PRO A 187 12.87 9.24 -4.20
CA PRO A 187 13.09 10.68 -4.28
C PRO A 187 14.55 11.07 -3.97
N ASP A 188 15.11 10.55 -2.87
CA ASP A 188 16.50 10.78 -2.46
C ASP A 188 17.49 10.25 -3.50
N TYR A 189 17.23 9.04 -4.01
CA TYR A 189 18.06 8.43 -5.05
C TYR A 189 18.04 9.22 -6.38
N ALA A 190 16.85 9.66 -6.81
CA ALA A 190 16.69 10.46 -8.01
C ALA A 190 17.32 11.85 -7.87
N GLY A 191 17.19 12.47 -6.69
CA GLY A 191 17.84 13.74 -6.33
C GLY A 191 19.36 13.64 -6.43
N ALA A 192 19.97 12.68 -5.73
CA ALA A 192 21.41 12.48 -5.76
C ALA A 192 21.94 12.17 -7.17
N LYS A 193 21.18 11.42 -7.98
CA LYS A 193 21.53 11.15 -9.38
C LYS A 193 21.47 12.41 -10.26
N ASP A 194 20.49 13.29 -10.04
CA ASP A 194 20.39 14.57 -10.72
C ASP A 194 21.54 15.50 -10.32
N ALA A 195 21.84 15.62 -9.03
CA ALA A 195 22.97 16.36 -8.49
C ALA A 195 24.30 15.87 -9.08
N ALA A 196 24.53 14.56 -9.10
CA ALA A 196 25.72 13.96 -9.73
C ALA A 196 25.84 14.32 -11.22
N SER A 197 24.72 14.40 -11.95
CA SER A 197 24.73 14.82 -13.36
C SER A 197 25.08 16.30 -13.56
N ARG A 198 24.89 17.13 -12.53
CA ARG A 198 25.31 18.54 -12.46
C ARG A 198 26.74 18.71 -11.92
N GLY A 199 27.43 17.63 -11.58
CA GLY A 199 28.77 17.66 -10.98
C GLY A 199 28.78 17.94 -9.48
N GLU A 200 27.62 17.87 -8.81
CA GLU A 200 27.47 18.01 -7.37
C GLU A 200 27.65 16.64 -6.70
N ASN A 201 28.42 16.58 -5.60
CA ASN A 201 28.61 15.36 -4.83
C ASN A 201 27.56 15.27 -3.72
N GLU A 202 26.36 14.82 -4.07
CA GLU A 202 25.37 14.37 -3.09
C GLU A 202 25.45 12.85 -2.92
N PRO A 203 25.61 12.33 -1.69
CA PRO A 203 25.68 10.90 -1.46
C PRO A 203 24.33 10.24 -1.72
N ALA A 204 24.25 9.40 -2.76
CA ALA A 204 23.05 8.61 -3.05
C ALA A 204 22.82 7.55 -1.96
N PRO A 205 21.57 7.31 -1.55
CA PRO A 205 21.26 6.23 -0.63
C PRO A 205 21.62 4.87 -1.26
N PRO A 206 22.18 3.94 -0.48
CA PRO A 206 22.55 2.62 -0.98
C PRO A 206 21.30 1.83 -1.37
N LEU A 207 21.37 1.06 -2.46
CA LEU A 207 20.26 0.21 -2.93
C LEU A 207 19.79 -0.80 -1.87
N ALA A 208 20.65 -1.18 -0.92
CA ALA A 208 20.28 -2.04 0.20
C ALA A 208 19.12 -1.45 1.03
N LYS A 209 19.05 -0.12 1.15
CA LYS A 209 18.00 0.59 1.92
C LYS A 209 16.60 0.31 1.39
N LEU A 210 16.46 0.04 0.09
CA LEU A 210 15.18 -0.34 -0.53
C LEU A 210 14.63 -1.68 0.00
N PHE A 211 15.52 -2.54 0.52
CA PHE A 211 15.18 -3.89 0.99
C PHE A 211 15.28 -4.04 2.51
N ASP A 212 15.44 -2.94 3.26
CA ASP A 212 15.53 -2.98 4.74
C ASP A 212 14.28 -3.59 5.40
N TRP A 213 13.12 -3.48 4.74
CA TRP A 213 11.86 -4.07 5.20
C TRP A 213 11.83 -5.61 5.08
N LEU A 214 12.60 -6.18 4.16
CA LEU A 214 12.47 -7.57 3.74
C LEU A 214 12.79 -8.58 4.87
N PRO A 215 13.87 -8.44 5.66
CA PRO A 215 14.16 -9.40 6.72
C PRO A 215 13.09 -9.42 7.81
N THR A 216 12.57 -8.26 8.20
CA THR A 216 11.48 -8.15 9.18
C THR A 216 10.18 -8.72 8.62
N PHE A 217 9.90 -8.49 7.35
CA PHE A 217 8.75 -9.08 6.68
C PHE A 217 8.83 -10.61 6.62
N VAL A 218 9.98 -11.17 6.20
CA VAL A 218 10.20 -12.62 6.15
C VAL A 218 10.10 -13.25 7.54
N LEU A 219 10.62 -12.58 8.58
CA LEU A 219 10.46 -12.99 9.97
C LEU A 219 8.98 -13.09 10.37
N ILE A 220 8.22 -12.01 10.18
CA ILE A 220 6.81 -11.94 10.57
C ILE A 220 5.98 -12.95 9.78
N ALA A 221 6.19 -13.04 8.46
CA ALA A 221 5.52 -14.02 7.62
C ALA A 221 5.86 -15.46 8.06
N GLY A 222 7.12 -15.75 8.39
CA GLY A 222 7.55 -17.05 8.91
C GLY A 222 6.89 -17.41 10.23
N ILE A 223 6.83 -16.47 11.19
CA ILE A 223 6.13 -16.67 12.47
C ILE A 223 4.64 -16.92 12.22
N PHE A 224 3.99 -16.06 11.45
CA PHE A 224 2.55 -16.16 11.22
C PHE A 224 2.20 -17.47 10.51
N GLY A 225 2.90 -17.78 9.41
CA GLY A 225 2.67 -19.00 8.65
C GLY A 225 2.95 -20.28 9.45
N TRP A 226 3.87 -20.24 10.41
CA TRP A 226 4.10 -21.36 11.32
C TRP A 226 3.00 -21.48 12.39
N VAL A 227 2.58 -20.36 12.99
CA VAL A 227 1.54 -20.33 14.03
C VAL A 227 0.16 -20.70 13.50
N THR A 228 -0.12 -20.41 12.23
CA THR A 228 -1.41 -20.73 11.58
C THR A 228 -1.41 -22.09 10.88
N ASP A 229 -0.36 -22.90 11.04
CA ASP A 229 -0.16 -24.18 10.34
C ASP A 229 -0.19 -24.06 8.80
N ALA A 230 -0.01 -22.85 8.26
CA ALA A 230 0.01 -22.58 6.83
C ALA A 230 1.35 -22.96 6.17
N LEU A 231 2.40 -23.14 6.96
CA LEU A 231 3.73 -23.57 6.54
C LEU A 231 4.15 -24.84 7.28
N PRO A 232 4.83 -25.79 6.61
CA PRO A 232 5.53 -26.87 7.30
C PRO A 232 6.55 -26.32 8.30
N ASP A 233 6.76 -27.02 9.42
CA ASP A 233 7.69 -26.63 10.48
C ASP A 233 9.06 -26.18 9.95
N ALA A 234 9.64 -26.97 9.04
CA ALA A 234 10.94 -26.66 8.46
C ALA A 234 10.95 -25.34 7.67
N ALA A 235 9.87 -25.04 6.95
CA ALA A 235 9.73 -23.81 6.18
C ALA A 235 9.50 -22.59 7.10
N GLY A 236 8.61 -22.73 8.09
CA GLY A 236 8.36 -21.69 9.09
C GLY A 236 9.62 -21.33 9.88
N ILE A 237 10.28 -22.34 10.46
CA ILE A 237 11.55 -22.16 11.20
C ILE A 237 12.63 -21.58 10.29
N GLY A 238 12.74 -22.08 9.05
CA GLY A 238 13.69 -21.58 8.06
C GLY A 238 13.52 -20.08 7.78
N MET A 239 12.28 -19.63 7.54
CA MET A 239 11.97 -18.22 7.34
C MET A 239 12.29 -17.38 8.58
N ILE A 240 11.98 -17.87 9.78
CA ILE A 240 12.31 -17.18 11.03
C ILE A 240 13.82 -16.98 11.16
N VAL A 241 14.61 -18.04 10.96
CA VAL A 241 16.08 -17.98 11.03
C VAL A 241 16.64 -17.01 9.99
N VAL A 242 16.17 -17.07 8.75
CA VAL A 242 16.58 -16.16 7.67
C VAL A 242 16.23 -14.71 8.02
N GLY A 243 15.04 -14.45 8.54
CA GLY A 243 14.60 -13.12 8.96
C GLY A 243 15.46 -12.55 10.10
N VAL A 244 15.78 -13.36 11.13
CA VAL A 244 16.66 -12.94 12.23
C VAL A 244 18.07 -12.64 11.74
N LEU A 245 18.67 -13.55 10.96
CA LEU A 245 20.03 -13.37 10.43
C LEU A 245 20.11 -12.16 9.49
N GLY A 246 19.10 -11.96 8.65
CA GLY A 246 18.99 -10.80 7.78
C GLY A 246 18.91 -9.50 8.56
N ASN A 247 18.09 -9.42 9.61
CA ASN A 247 18.01 -8.24 10.47
C ASN A 247 19.34 -7.94 11.17
N VAL A 248 20.06 -8.97 11.64
CA VAL A 248 21.40 -8.78 12.23
C VAL A 248 22.40 -8.25 11.20
N ALA A 249 22.33 -8.73 9.96
CA ALA A 249 23.20 -8.26 8.88
C ALA A 249 22.92 -6.80 8.50
N VAL A 250 21.65 -6.43 8.33
CA VAL A 250 21.24 -5.04 8.02
C VAL A 250 21.70 -4.09 9.13
N ASN A 251 21.49 -4.45 10.40
CA ASN A 251 21.91 -3.64 11.54
C ASN A 251 23.44 -3.46 11.65
N LYS A 252 24.24 -4.38 11.11
CA LYS A 252 25.70 -4.25 11.06
C LYS A 252 26.20 -3.43 9.88
N LEU A 253 25.45 -3.38 8.78
CA LEU A 253 25.84 -2.71 7.54
C LEU A 253 25.36 -1.26 7.45
N VAL A 254 24.31 -0.91 8.19
CA VAL A 254 23.75 0.46 8.24
C VAL A 254 23.89 0.99 9.68
N PRO A 255 24.99 1.69 10.01
CA PRO A 255 25.13 2.28 11.34
C PRO A 255 24.04 3.34 11.55
N ALA A 256 23.38 3.28 12.70
CA ALA A 256 22.33 4.22 13.08
C ALA A 256 22.84 5.67 12.98
N LYS A 257 22.05 6.53 12.32
CA LYS A 257 22.29 7.98 12.32
C LYS A 257 22.36 8.43 13.78
N PRO A 258 23.42 9.13 14.23
CA PRO A 258 23.51 9.58 15.62
C PRO A 258 22.27 10.41 15.95
N LYS A 259 21.59 10.06 17.04
CA LYS A 259 20.50 10.87 17.60
C LYS A 259 21.13 12.18 18.05
N ASN A 260 20.82 13.27 17.34
CA ASN A 260 20.99 14.63 17.84
C ASN A 260 19.82 14.99 18.75
#